data_AF-A0A7K2LSA6-F1
#
_entry.id   AF-A0A7K2LSA6-F1
#
_cell.length_a   1.000
_cell.length_b   1.000
_cell.length_c   1.000
_cell.angle_alpha   90.00
_cell.angle_beta   90.00
_cell.angle_gamma   90.00
#
_symmetry.space_group_name_H-M   'P 1'
#
loop_
_entity.id
_entity.type
_entity.pdbx_description
1 polymer ?
#
loop_
_entity_poly.entity_id
_entity_poly.type
_entity_poly.pdbx_seq_one_letter_code
_entity_poly.pdbx_strand_id
1 'polypeptide(L)'
;MAAAETVALVLDEESPLPESAADVEELACRLRGHVSQLGLVVPPEAPVLRRAQQLASAGIPEGYMPSRVHLVRLAEATQDLIAAVQAHDVPPAKPVQRRRWWKPPINVLRGAVFALALACVVLAASVPRT
;
A
#
# COMPACT_ATOMS: atom_id res chain seq x y z
N MET A 1 9.64 -16.45 6.78
CA MET A 1 8.43 -15.74 6.34
C MET A 1 8.72 -15.16 4.97
N ALA A 2 7.89 -15.48 3.98
CA ALA A 2 8.05 -14.97 2.62
C ALA A 2 7.64 -13.48 2.59
N ALA A 3 8.32 -12.65 1.79
CA ALA A 3 8.04 -11.22 1.72
C ALA A 3 6.56 -10.90 1.45
N ALA A 4 5.89 -11.73 0.64
CA ALA A 4 4.47 -11.62 0.36
C ALA A 4 3.57 -11.85 1.59
N GLU A 5 3.96 -12.72 2.52
CA GLU A 5 3.21 -12.99 3.76
C GLU A 5 3.27 -11.77 4.69
N THR A 6 4.45 -11.16 4.84
CA THR A 6 4.60 -9.95 5.66
C THR A 6 3.85 -8.77 5.06
N VAL A 7 3.88 -8.62 3.73
CA VAL A 7 3.07 -7.62 3.03
C VAL A 7 1.58 -7.88 3.23
N ALA A 8 1.13 -9.13 3.10
CA ALA A 8 -0.27 -9.50 3.32
C ALA A 8 -0.70 -9.17 4.76
N LEU A 9 0.10 -9.50 5.77
CA LEU A 9 -0.18 -9.17 7.17
C LEU A 9 -0.39 -7.66 7.40
N VAL A 10 0.40 -6.81 6.73
CA VAL A 10 0.33 -5.34 6.92
C VAL A 10 -0.79 -4.71 6.10
N LEU A 11 -1.10 -5.27 4.93
CA LEU A 11 -2.12 -4.74 3.99
C LEU A 11 -3.50 -5.39 4.13
N ASP A 12 -3.62 -6.39 5.00
CA ASP A 12 -4.89 -6.99 5.35
C ASP A 12 -5.67 -6.07 6.31
N GLU A 13 -6.94 -5.86 5.98
CA GLU A 13 -7.84 -4.97 6.72
C GLU A 13 -8.32 -5.62 8.02
N GLU A 14 -8.33 -6.95 8.07
CA GLU A 14 -8.74 -7.74 9.24
C GLU A 14 -7.56 -8.06 10.17
N SER A 15 -6.33 -7.74 9.75
CA SER A 15 -5.14 -7.99 10.53
C SER A 15 -5.11 -7.11 11.79
N PRO A 16 -4.81 -7.69 12.97
CA PRO A 16 -4.74 -6.93 14.21
C PRO A 16 -3.72 -5.80 14.08
N LEU A 17 -4.11 -4.63 14.59
CA LEU A 17 -3.24 -3.47 14.54
C LEU A 17 -2.01 -3.73 15.43
N PRO A 18 -0.80 -3.27 15.06
CA PRO A 18 0.34 -3.31 15.98
C PRO A 18 -0.04 -2.55 17.25
N GLU A 19 0.19 -3.21 18.40
CA GLU A 19 -0.26 -2.73 19.72
C GLU A 19 0.77 -1.76 20.32
N SER A 20 2.03 -1.88 19.91
CA SER A 20 3.15 -1.09 20.42
C SER A 20 4.04 -0.49 19.32
N ALA A 21 4.85 0.49 19.73
CA ALA A 21 5.89 1.05 18.85
C ALA A 21 6.96 0.00 18.48
N ALA A 22 7.22 -0.96 19.36
CA ALA A 22 8.15 -2.06 19.09
C ALA A 22 7.64 -2.95 17.96
N ASP A 23 6.34 -3.26 17.93
CA ASP A 23 5.73 -4.05 16.85
C ASP A 23 5.84 -3.32 15.50
N VAL A 24 5.65 -2.00 15.52
CA VAL A 24 5.82 -1.15 14.33
C VAL A 24 7.26 -1.20 13.83
N GLU A 25 8.24 -1.06 14.73
CA GLU A 25 9.66 -1.13 14.41
C GLU A 25 10.06 -2.51 13.86
N GLU A 26 9.55 -3.59 14.45
CA GLU A 26 9.80 -4.95 13.99
C GLU A 26 9.27 -5.16 12.56
N LEU A 27 8.03 -4.77 12.30
CA LEU A 27 7.43 -4.86 10.96
C LEU A 27 8.17 -3.99 9.95
N ALA A 28 8.54 -2.76 10.33
CA ALA A 28 9.33 -1.87 9.48
C ALA A 28 10.70 -2.48 9.16
N CYS A 29 11.40 -3.04 10.14
CA CYS A 29 12.67 -3.72 9.94
C CYS A 29 12.54 -4.94 9.01
N ARG A 30 11.50 -5.76 9.19
CA ARG A 30 11.23 -6.90 8.29
C ARG A 30 11.00 -6.45 6.85
N LEU A 31 10.12 -5.46 6.65
CA LEU A 31 9.84 -4.92 5.32
C LEU A 31 11.09 -4.31 4.67
N ARG A 32 11.89 -3.54 5.42
CA ARG A 32 13.19 -3.02 4.96
C ARG A 32 14.13 -4.15 4.54
N GLY A 33 14.19 -5.23 5.33
CA GLY A 33 14.96 -6.42 4.99
C GLY A 33 14.53 -7.04 3.66
N HIS A 34 13.22 -7.13 3.42
CA HIS A 34 12.69 -7.61 2.14
C HIS A 34 12.99 -6.67 0.98
N VAL A 35 12.89 -5.35 1.17
CA VAL A 35 13.28 -4.36 0.15
C VAL A 35 14.75 -4.54 -0.24
N SER A 36 15.65 -4.74 0.73
CA SER A 36 17.06 -5.00 0.47
C SER A 36 17.29 -6.29 -0.32
N GLN A 37 16.58 -7.37 0.01
CA GLN A 37 16.69 -8.65 -0.70
C GLN A 37 16.15 -8.58 -2.13
N LEU A 38 14.96 -8.00 -2.32
CA LEU A 38 14.34 -7.84 -3.63
C LEU A 38 15.12 -6.84 -4.51
N GLY A 39 15.77 -5.84 -3.90
CA GLY A 39 16.59 -4.88 -4.62
C GLY A 39 17.83 -5.47 -5.30
N LEU A 40 18.27 -6.67 -4.92
CA LEU A 40 19.39 -7.36 -5.57
C LEU A 40 19.02 -7.95 -6.94
N VAL A 41 17.74 -8.22 -7.16
CA VAL A 41 17.24 -8.88 -8.38
C VAL A 41 16.50 -7.93 -9.33
N VAL A 42 16.09 -6.76 -8.84
CA VAL A 42 15.43 -5.72 -9.65
C VAL A 42 16.46 -4.76 -10.24
N PRO A 43 16.31 -4.31 -11.50
CA PRO A 43 17.21 -3.33 -12.11
C PRO A 43 17.33 -2.05 -11.28
N PRO A 44 18.54 -1.48 -11.14
CA PRO A 44 18.79 -0.31 -10.29
C PRO A 44 18.08 0.97 -10.75
N GLU A 45 17.67 1.01 -12.01
CA GLU A 45 16.96 2.14 -12.62
C GLU A 45 15.44 2.06 -12.43
N ALA A 46 14.92 0.94 -11.90
CA ALA A 46 13.50 0.75 -11.72
C ALA A 46 12.92 1.79 -10.73
N PRO A 47 11.90 2.57 -11.12
CA PRO A 47 11.33 3.60 -10.25
C PRO A 47 10.69 3.01 -9.00
N VAL A 48 10.15 1.78 -9.10
CA VAL A 48 9.60 1.02 -7.96
C VAL A 48 10.66 0.70 -6.91
N LEU A 49 11.90 0.40 -7.34
CA LEU A 49 13.02 0.14 -6.45
C LEU A 49 13.45 1.41 -5.73
N ARG A 50 13.58 2.53 -6.46
CA ARG A 50 13.91 3.83 -5.83
C ARG A 50 12.88 4.24 -4.79
N ARG A 51 11.58 4.10 -5.10
CA ARG A 51 10.49 4.41 -4.16
C ARG A 51 10.56 3.55 -2.90
N ALA A 52 10.76 2.24 -3.06
CA ALA A 52 10.87 1.31 -1.95
C ALA A 52 12.10 1.60 -1.08
N GLN A 53 13.25 1.89 -1.69
CA GLN A 53 14.47 2.26 -0.98
C GLN A 53 14.33 3.58 -0.21
N GLN A 54 13.69 4.59 -0.80
CA GLN A 54 13.41 5.86 -0.12
C GLN A 54 12.57 5.64 1.13
N LEU A 55 11.47 4.89 1.01
CA LEU A 55 10.61 4.56 2.15
C LEU A 55 11.34 3.71 3.19
N ALA A 56 12.15 2.74 2.75
CA ALA A 56 12.95 1.90 3.62
C ALA A 56 14.01 2.69 4.40
N SER A 57 14.60 3.71 3.78
CA SER A 57 15.61 4.57 4.42
C SER A 57 15.02 5.63 5.36
N ALA A 58 13.74 5.95 5.21
CA ALA A 58 13.08 6.95 6.04
C ALA A 58 12.87 6.43 7.47
N GLY A 59 13.04 7.32 8.46
CA GLY A 59 12.70 7.04 9.85
C GLY A 59 11.19 6.78 10.04
N ILE A 60 10.85 6.08 11.11
CA ILE A 60 9.44 5.82 11.45
C ILE A 60 8.83 7.11 12.02
N PRO A 61 7.73 7.62 11.47
CA PRO A 61 7.10 8.84 11.98
C PRO A 61 6.52 8.64 13.38
N GLU A 62 6.68 9.65 14.24
CA GLU A 62 6.11 9.62 15.59
C GLU A 62 4.58 9.59 15.59
N GLY A 63 4.02 8.90 16.58
CA GLY A 63 2.59 8.75 16.77
C GLY A 63 2.00 7.56 16.03
N TYR A 64 0.89 7.06 16.58
CA TYR A 64 0.25 5.81 16.14
C TYR A 64 -0.16 5.81 14.67
N MET A 65 -0.95 6.81 14.24
CA MET A 65 -1.46 6.86 12.87
C MET A 65 -0.37 7.11 11.80
N PRO A 66 0.56 8.08 11.99
CA PRO A 66 1.67 8.28 11.07
C PRO A 66 2.57 7.04 10.89
N SER A 67 2.89 6.36 11.99
CA SER A 67 3.61 5.08 11.99
C SER A 67 2.89 4.01 11.16
N ARG A 68 1.56 3.86 11.32
CA ARG A 68 0.77 2.91 10.52
C ARG A 68 0.76 3.25 9.04
N VAL A 69 0.56 4.52 8.69
CA VAL A 69 0.56 4.95 7.29
C VAL A 69 1.93 4.70 6.65
N HIS A 70 3.01 4.89 7.40
CA HIS A 70 4.35 4.57 6.95
C HIS A 70 4.51 3.06 6.68
N LEU A 71 4.08 2.19 7.59
CA LEU A 71 4.11 0.73 7.40
C LEU A 71 3.32 0.29 6.16
N VAL A 72 2.10 0.81 5.97
CA VAL A 72 1.28 0.49 4.80
C VAL A 72 1.98 0.91 3.51
N ARG A 73 2.51 2.13 3.45
CA ARG A 73 3.24 2.61 2.26
C ARG A 73 4.49 1.79 1.96
N LEU A 74 5.21 1.36 3.00
CA LEU A 74 6.39 0.52 2.87
C LEU A 74 6.01 -0.90 2.39
N ALA A 75 4.91 -1.45 2.89
CA ALA A 75 4.38 -2.74 2.44
C ALA A 75 3.88 -2.68 0.99
N GLU A 76 3.15 -1.62 0.59
CA GLU A 76 2.74 -1.39 -0.80
C GLU A 76 3.96 -1.31 -1.74
N ALA A 77 5.00 -0.57 -1.36
CA ALA A 77 6.22 -0.47 -2.16
C ALA A 77 6.96 -1.82 -2.26
N THR A 78 6.90 -2.65 -1.20
CA THR A 78 7.45 -4.01 -1.20
C THR A 78 6.63 -4.93 -2.11
N GLN A 79 5.30 -4.79 -2.13
CA GLN A 79 4.41 -5.51 -3.06
C GLN A 79 4.71 -5.15 -4.52
N ASP A 80 4.91 -3.87 -4.82
CA ASP A 80 5.30 -3.40 -6.15
C ASP A 80 6.64 -4.01 -6.60
N LEU A 81 7.61 -4.14 -5.68
CA LEU A 81 8.87 -4.81 -5.94
C LEU A 81 8.69 -6.30 -6.23
N ILE A 82 7.89 -7.01 -5.42
CA ILE A 82 7.58 -8.42 -5.66
C ILE A 82 6.97 -8.62 -7.05
N ALA A 83 6.05 -7.74 -7.46
CA ALA A 83 5.45 -7.77 -8.78
C ALA A 83 6.48 -7.53 -9.90
N ALA A 84 7.42 -6.60 -9.69
CA ALA A 84 8.49 -6.32 -10.64
C ALA A 84 9.44 -7.52 -10.82
N VAL A 85 9.81 -8.20 -9.73
CA VAL A 85 10.61 -9.44 -9.78
C VAL A 85 9.88 -10.52 -10.58
N GLN A 86 8.61 -10.77 -10.26
CA GLN A 86 7.81 -11.75 -11.00
C GLN A 86 7.67 -11.42 -12.49
N ALA A 87 7.65 -10.14 -12.86
CA ALA A 87 7.60 -9.73 -14.25
C ALA A 87 8.93 -9.95 -14.99
N HIS A 88 10.06 -10.03 -14.28
CA HIS A 88 11.37 -10.32 -14.86
C HIS A 88 11.66 -11.82 -14.97
N ASP A 89 11.13 -12.63 -14.06
CA ASP A 89 11.30 -14.10 -14.08
C ASP A 89 10.44 -14.80 -15.17
N VAL A 90 9.46 -14.11 -15.76
CA VAL A 90 8.63 -14.68 -16.83
C VAL A 90 9.24 -14.37 -18.20
N PRO A 91 9.64 -15.38 -19.01
CA PRO A 91 10.12 -15.15 -20.37
C PRO A 91 9.03 -14.47 -21.22
N PRO A 92 9.38 -13.69 -22.26
CA PRO A 92 8.43 -12.85 -22.98
C PRO A 92 7.42 -13.70 -23.79
N ALA A 93 6.37 -14.17 -23.13
CA ALA A 93 5.15 -14.62 -23.77
C ALA A 93 4.20 -13.42 -23.84
N LYS A 94 3.61 -13.23 -25.02
CA LYS A 94 2.70 -12.16 -25.47
C LYS A 94 1.92 -11.43 -24.35
N PRO A 95 1.69 -10.11 -24.48
CA PRO A 95 1.08 -9.28 -23.44
C PRO A 95 -0.37 -9.70 -23.19
N VAL A 96 -0.57 -10.67 -22.29
CA VAL A 96 -1.86 -10.86 -21.64
C VAL A 96 -1.95 -9.75 -20.62
N GLN A 97 -2.69 -8.72 -21.03
CA GLN A 97 -3.18 -7.61 -20.25
C GLN A 97 -3.72 -8.12 -18.89
N ARG A 98 -2.85 -8.26 -17.89
CA ARG A 98 -3.22 -8.56 -16.50
C ARG A 98 -3.89 -7.32 -15.91
N ARG A 99 -5.14 -7.12 -16.32
CA ARG A 99 -6.13 -6.36 -15.55
C ARG A 99 -6.16 -6.94 -14.15
N ARG A 100 -6.31 -6.04 -13.18
CA ARG A 100 -6.90 -6.30 -11.85
C ARG A 100 -5.90 -6.70 -10.77
N TRP A 101 -5.15 -5.74 -10.24
CA TRP A 101 -4.65 -5.76 -8.84
C TRP A 101 -4.62 -4.37 -8.20
N TRP A 102 -5.37 -3.41 -8.76
CA TRP A 102 -5.57 -2.12 -8.11
C TRP A 102 -6.69 -2.28 -7.09
N LYS A 103 -6.34 -2.46 -5.80
CA LYS A 103 -7.27 -2.10 -4.73
C LYS A 103 -7.55 -0.59 -4.91
N PRO A 104 -8.81 -0.15 -5.04
CA PRO A 104 -9.10 1.27 -5.14
C PRO A 104 -8.63 1.95 -3.84
N PRO A 105 -7.87 3.06 -3.91
CA PRO A 105 -7.41 3.73 -2.70
C PRO A 105 -8.62 4.16 -1.88
N ILE A 106 -8.53 4.00 -0.55
CA ILE A 106 -9.57 4.32 0.47
C ILE A 106 -10.21 5.71 0.26
N ASN A 107 -9.52 6.61 -0.43
CA ASN A 107 -10.00 7.93 -0.83
C ASN A 107 -11.21 7.90 -1.77
N VAL A 108 -11.43 6.82 -2.52
CA VAL A 108 -12.62 6.65 -3.40
C VAL A 108 -13.89 6.47 -2.58
N LEU A 109 -13.83 5.67 -1.50
CA LEU A 109 -14.97 5.45 -0.62
C LEU A 109 -15.35 6.73 0.13
N ARG A 110 -14.35 7.46 0.64
CA ARG A 110 -14.57 8.76 1.29
C ARG A 110 -15.15 9.78 0.31
N GLY A 111 -14.66 9.83 -0.92
CA GLY A 111 -15.22 10.69 -1.98
C GLY A 111 -16.67 10.35 -2.32
N ALA A 112 -17.00 9.05 -2.41
CA ALA A 112 -18.35 8.59 -2.71
C ALA A 112 -19.35 8.94 -1.59
N VAL A 113 -18.97 8.76 -0.32
CA VAL A 113 -19.80 9.14 0.84
C VAL A 113 -20.03 10.65 0.88
N PHE A 114 -19.00 11.45 0.61
CA PHE A 114 -19.13 12.91 0.52
C PHE A 114 -20.09 13.35 -0.60
N ALA A 115 -19.96 12.78 -1.80
CA ALA A 115 -20.82 13.08 -2.93
C ALA A 115 -22.29 12.71 -2.64
N LEU A 116 -22.52 11.55 -2.01
CA LEU A 116 -23.85 11.09 -1.63
C LEU A 116 -24.49 12.01 -0.58
N ALA A 117 -23.74 12.40 0.45
CA ALA A 117 -24.22 13.33 1.47
C ALA A 117 -24.58 14.69 0.87
N LEU A 118 -23.75 15.21 -0.05
CA LEU A 118 -24.02 16.47 -0.75
C LEU A 118 -25.30 16.39 -1.58
N ALA A 119 -25.49 15.28 -2.32
CA ALA A 119 -26.69 15.05 -3.11
C ALA A 119 -27.96 15.02 -2.23
N CYS A 120 -27.90 14.38 -1.06
CA CYS A 120 -29.01 14.37 -0.11
C CYS A 120 -29.36 15.77 0.41
N VAL A 121 -28.34 16.59 0.72
CA VAL A 121 -28.55 17.98 1.16
C VAL A 121 -29.20 18.83 0.06
N VAL A 122 -28.72 18.70 -1.18
CA VAL A 122 -29.28 19.44 -2.34
C VAL A 122 -30.73 19.01 -2.59
N LEU A 123 -31.01 17.71 -2.57
CA LEU A 123 -32.38 17.18 -2.70
C LEU A 123 -33.30 17.74 -1.61
N ALA A 124 -32.89 17.64 -0.35
CA ALA A 124 -33.66 18.16 0.78
C ALA A 124 -33.90 19.67 0.71
N ALA A 125 -32.92 20.45 0.21
CA ALA A 125 -33.05 21.89 0.01
C ALA A 125 -33.94 22.26 -1.20
N SER A 126 -34.07 21.36 -2.17
CA SER A 126 -34.85 21.56 -3.40
C SER A 126 -36.33 21.17 -3.29
N VAL A 127 -36.76 20.54 -2.19
CA VAL A 127 -38.18 20.25 -1.95
C VAL A 127 -38.88 21.53 -1.47
N PRO A 128 -39.91 22.03 -2.17
CA PRO A 128 -40.73 23.12 -1.65
C PRO A 128 -41.47 22.62 -0.41
N ARG A 129 -41.34 23.33 0.71
CA ARG A 129 -42.18 23.09 1.89
C ARG A 129 -43.59 23.59 1.58
N THR A 130 -44.44 22.71 1.03
CA THR A 130 -45.89 22.90 0.93
C THR A 130 -46.57 22.31 2.16
#